data_AF-A0A2N2MN62-F1
#
_entry.id   AF-A0A2N2MN62-F1
#
_cell.length_a   1.000
_cell.length_b   1.000
_cell.length_c   1.000
_cell.angle_alpha   90.00
_cell.angle_beta   90.00
_cell.angle_gamma   90.00
#
_symmetry.space_group_name_H-M   'P 1'
#
loop_
_entity.id
_entity.type
_entity.pdbx_description
1 polymer ?
#
loop_
_entity_poly.entity_id
_entity_poly.type
_entity_poly.pdbx_seq_one_letter_code
_entity_poly.pdbx_strand_id
1 'polypeptide(L)'
;MSDFRPCDGRLPEKVLEGIATFNAGDFYEAHDLLEEAWMAETGEIRDLYRGILQVAVCYFHITRQNYEGALKMYARSLKWLTKWQPSCRGVRVTELLRDAETVIEALTDLGPERISEFNPALFRPLQLEQHYWCDRCGAEMFEHNCKIVCPNCGNRFDCSDLNIHFD
;
A
#
# COMPACT_ATOMS: atom_id res chain seq x y z
N MET A 1 13.99 -2.59 -27.05
CA MET A 1 13.58 -1.59 -26.05
C MET A 1 12.73 -2.36 -25.05
N SER A 2 13.19 -2.51 -23.81
CA SER A 2 12.50 -3.32 -22.80
C SER A 2 11.21 -2.61 -22.40
N ASP A 3 10.05 -3.18 -22.74
CA ASP A 3 8.72 -2.79 -22.24
C ASP A 3 8.63 -3.15 -20.75
N PHE A 4 9.36 -2.43 -19.90
CA PHE A 4 9.23 -2.60 -18.45
C PHE A 4 7.95 -1.89 -18.02
N ARG A 5 6.90 -2.63 -17.69
CA ARG A 5 5.65 -2.02 -17.22
C ARG A 5 5.88 -1.53 -15.79
N PRO A 6 5.37 -0.36 -15.38
CA PRO A 6 5.66 0.19 -14.05
C PRO A 6 5.29 -0.75 -12.88
N CYS A 7 4.27 -1.59 -13.07
CA CYS A 7 3.82 -2.58 -12.09
C CYS A 7 4.59 -3.90 -12.11
N ASP A 8 5.49 -4.10 -13.07
CA ASP A 8 6.41 -5.23 -13.04
C ASP A 8 7.48 -4.95 -11.95
N GLY A 9 7.72 -5.92 -11.07
CA GLY A 9 8.78 -5.87 -10.07
C GLY A 9 8.32 -5.74 -8.61
N ARG A 10 9.31 -5.66 -7.73
CA ARG A 10 9.12 -5.67 -6.27
C ARG A 10 8.88 -4.26 -5.73
N LEU A 11 8.13 -4.17 -4.63
CA LEU A 11 8.15 -2.97 -3.81
C LEU A 11 9.54 -2.80 -3.18
N PRO A 12 10.08 -1.57 -3.13
CA PRO A 12 11.25 -1.26 -2.32
C PRO A 12 10.96 -1.56 -0.84
N GLU A 13 11.98 -1.97 -0.09
CA GLU A 13 11.87 -2.28 1.35
C GLU A 13 11.24 -1.11 2.13
N LYS A 14 11.66 0.11 1.82
CA LYS A 14 11.13 1.33 2.45
C LYS A 14 9.62 1.50 2.25
N VAL A 15 9.07 1.06 1.10
CA VAL A 15 7.62 1.08 0.86
C VAL A 15 6.92 0.00 1.69
N LEU A 16 7.52 -1.18 1.84
CA LEU A 16 7.00 -2.24 2.70
C LEU A 16 6.97 -1.80 4.17
N GLU A 17 8.06 -1.19 4.66
CA GLU A 17 8.13 -0.58 5.99
C GLU A 17 7.03 0.48 6.18
N GLY A 18 6.86 1.38 5.21
CA GLY A 18 5.80 2.40 5.24
C GLY A 18 4.39 1.81 5.27
N ILE A 19 4.13 0.75 4.51
CA ILE A 19 2.84 0.03 4.52
C ILE A 19 2.61 -0.69 5.85
N ALA A 20 3.62 -1.35 6.41
CA ALA A 20 3.53 -2.00 7.72
C ALA A 20 3.21 -0.97 8.82
N THR A 21 3.88 0.18 8.78
CA THR A 21 3.66 1.31 9.71
C THR A 21 2.26 1.92 9.53
N PHE A 22 1.79 2.07 8.29
CA PHE A 22 0.42 2.48 8.00
C PHE A 22 -0.60 1.50 8.62
N ASN A 23 -0.36 0.20 8.46
CA ASN A 23 -1.23 -0.85 8.99
C ASN A 23 -1.23 -0.93 10.52
N ALA A 24 -0.17 -0.45 11.18
CA ALA A 24 -0.11 -0.30 12.63
C ALA A 24 -0.87 0.94 13.15
N GLY A 25 -1.32 1.82 12.26
CA GLY A 25 -2.02 3.07 12.61
C GLY A 25 -1.10 4.27 12.83
N ASP A 26 0.22 4.11 12.63
CA ASP A 26 1.23 5.16 12.79
C ASP A 26 1.35 6.00 11.52
N PHE A 27 0.25 6.66 11.14
CA PHE A 27 0.10 7.29 9.83
C PHE A 27 1.12 8.41 9.51
N TYR A 28 1.64 9.11 10.52
CA TYR A 28 2.65 10.15 10.32
C TYR A 28 4.02 9.53 9.98
N GLU A 29 4.44 8.51 10.72
CA GLU A 29 5.69 7.79 10.43
C GLU A 29 5.61 7.07 9.07
N ALA A 30 4.45 6.48 8.76
CA ALA A 30 4.19 5.90 7.45
C ALA A 30 4.33 6.92 6.32
N HIS A 31 3.88 8.16 6.53
CA HIS A 31 4.06 9.25 5.58
C HIS A 31 5.55 9.51 5.32
N ASP A 32 6.36 9.64 6.37
CA ASP A 32 7.78 9.97 6.24
C ASP A 32 8.53 8.86 5.47
N LEU A 33 8.30 7.59 5.82
CA LEU A 33 8.88 6.43 5.12
C LEU A 33 8.47 6.39 3.63
N LEU A 34 7.19 6.60 3.32
CA LEU A 34 6.70 6.59 1.95
C LEU A 34 7.16 7.82 1.15
N GLU A 35 7.36 8.97 1.80
CA GLU A 35 7.93 10.17 1.19
C GLU A 35 9.38 9.92 0.78
N GLU A 36 10.20 9.30 1.64
CA GLU A 36 11.57 8.91 1.27
C GLU A 36 11.59 8.00 0.03
N ALA A 37 10.73 6.98 0.00
CA ALA A 37 10.62 6.09 -1.14
C ALA A 37 10.14 6.81 -2.42
N TRP A 38 9.18 7.73 -2.29
CA TRP A 38 8.69 8.56 -3.39
C TRP A 38 9.78 9.48 -3.95
N MET A 39 10.62 10.05 -3.09
CA MET A 39 11.71 10.92 -3.49
C MET A 39 12.85 10.16 -4.17
N ALA A 40 13.14 8.94 -3.73
CA ALA A 40 14.16 8.07 -4.32
C ALA A 40 13.75 7.47 -5.68
N GLU A 41 12.46 7.25 -5.93
CA GLU A 41 11.96 6.65 -7.16
C GLU A 41 11.87 7.68 -8.31
N THR A 42 12.33 7.30 -9.50
CA THR A 42 12.36 8.16 -10.70
C THR A 42 11.34 7.74 -11.75
N GLY A 43 10.88 6.49 -11.71
CA GLY A 43 9.87 5.96 -12.62
C GLY A 43 8.46 6.42 -12.28
N GLU A 44 7.52 6.18 -13.20
CA GLU A 44 6.10 6.53 -13.03
C GLU A 44 5.47 5.93 -11.76
N ILE A 45 5.96 4.76 -11.33
CA ILE A 45 5.50 4.06 -10.13
C ILE A 45 5.59 4.89 -8.85
N ARG A 46 6.43 5.93 -8.81
CA ARG A 46 6.47 6.87 -7.66
C ARG A 46 5.10 7.46 -7.34
N ASP A 47 4.22 7.59 -8.33
CA ASP A 47 2.85 8.09 -8.12
C ASP A 47 2.03 7.15 -7.24
N LEU A 48 2.26 5.83 -7.28
CA LEU A 48 1.61 4.89 -6.37
C LEU A 48 1.99 5.21 -4.92
N TYR A 49 3.28 5.40 -4.64
CA TYR A 49 3.78 5.72 -3.30
C TYR A 49 3.23 7.07 -2.82
N ARG A 50 3.17 8.06 -3.72
CA ARG A 50 2.55 9.36 -3.47
C ARG A 50 1.06 9.27 -3.15
N GLY A 51 0.35 8.34 -3.79
CA GLY A 51 -1.04 8.06 -3.49
C GLY A 51 -1.22 7.48 -2.09
N ILE A 52 -0.44 6.44 -1.76
CA ILE A 52 -0.50 5.77 -0.45
C ILE A 52 -0.14 6.74 0.69
N LEU A 53 0.93 7.52 0.54
CA LEU A 53 1.32 8.50 1.57
C LEU A 53 0.23 9.56 1.78
N GLN A 54 -0.50 9.97 0.73
CA GLN A 54 -1.60 10.92 0.89
C GLN A 54 -2.81 10.31 1.60
N VAL A 55 -3.05 9.00 1.46
CA VAL A 55 -4.03 8.30 2.29
C VAL A 55 -3.56 8.26 3.74
N ALA A 56 -2.28 8.02 4.01
CA ALA A 56 -1.72 8.11 5.36
C ALA A 56 -1.94 9.51 5.98
N VAL A 57 -1.61 10.58 5.25
CA VAL A 57 -1.83 11.96 5.73
C VAL A 57 -3.34 12.26 5.90
N CYS A 58 -4.20 11.73 5.04
CA CYS A 58 -5.65 11.82 5.21
C CYS A 58 -6.08 11.24 6.57
N TYR A 59 -5.67 10.02 6.88
CA TYR A 59 -6.03 9.36 8.13
C TYR A 59 -5.39 10.06 9.34
N PHE A 60 -4.15 10.53 9.22
CA PHE A 60 -3.51 11.38 10.22
C PHE A 60 -4.29 12.67 10.49
N HIS A 61 -4.83 13.32 9.47
CA HIS A 61 -5.68 14.49 9.66
C HIS A 61 -6.94 14.16 10.45
N ILE A 62 -7.55 12.99 10.24
CA ILE A 62 -8.70 12.53 11.02
C ILE A 62 -8.32 12.33 12.49
N THR A 63 -7.18 11.69 12.78
CA THR A 63 -6.72 11.52 14.18
C THR A 63 -6.40 12.84 14.87
N ARG A 64 -6.05 13.87 14.10
CA ARG A 64 -5.83 15.25 14.54
C ARG A 64 -7.09 16.12 14.53
N GLN A 65 -8.26 15.55 14.27
CA GLN A 65 -9.53 16.26 14.16
C GLN A 65 -9.51 17.41 13.13
N ASN A 66 -8.72 17.26 12.07
CA ASN A 66 -8.61 18.21 10.97
C ASN A 66 -9.47 17.74 9.78
N TYR A 67 -10.76 18.05 9.84
CA TYR A 67 -11.76 17.65 8.85
C TYR A 67 -11.39 18.09 7.41
N GLU A 68 -11.12 19.38 7.21
CA GLU A 68 -10.78 19.94 5.90
C GLU A 68 -9.48 19.36 5.33
N GLY A 69 -8.49 19.12 6.20
CA GLY A 69 -7.23 18.48 5.84
C GLY A 69 -7.45 17.06 5.33
N ALA A 70 -8.28 16.28 6.01
CA ALA A 70 -8.60 14.90 5.63
C ALA A 70 -9.27 14.85 4.25
N LEU A 71 -10.36 15.60 4.04
CA LEU A 71 -11.07 15.64 2.75
C LEU A 71 -10.15 16.07 1.60
N LYS A 72 -9.31 17.07 1.84
CA LYS A 72 -8.37 17.59 0.84
C LYS A 72 -7.31 16.56 0.46
N MET A 73 -6.77 15.81 1.43
CA MET A 73 -5.76 14.79 1.15
C MET A 73 -6.37 13.58 0.45
N TYR A 74 -7.58 13.15 0.84
CA TYR A 74 -8.32 12.12 0.12
C TYR A 74 -8.55 12.49 -1.35
N ALA A 75 -9.10 13.67 -1.64
CA ALA A 75 -9.33 14.10 -3.02
C ALA A 75 -8.05 14.18 -3.87
N ARG A 76 -6.90 14.41 -3.24
CA ARG A 76 -5.60 14.38 -3.92
C ARG A 76 -5.10 12.96 -4.15
N SER A 77 -5.27 12.05 -3.18
CA SER A 77 -4.78 10.68 -3.29
C SER A 77 -5.43 9.93 -4.46
N LEU A 78 -6.73 10.16 -4.70
CA LEU A 78 -7.47 9.58 -5.83
C LEU A 78 -6.77 9.83 -7.17
N LYS A 79 -6.26 11.04 -7.40
CA LYS A 79 -5.58 11.42 -8.66
C LYS A 79 -4.34 10.58 -8.94
N TRP A 80 -3.69 10.10 -7.89
CA TRP A 80 -2.46 9.31 -7.99
C TRP A 80 -2.75 7.80 -8.01
N LEU A 81 -3.81 7.36 -7.33
CA LEU A 81 -4.11 5.94 -7.13
C LEU A 81 -4.98 5.31 -8.25
N THR A 82 -5.95 6.02 -8.82
CA THR A 82 -6.95 5.42 -9.73
C THR A 82 -6.33 4.69 -10.92
N LYS A 83 -5.20 5.18 -11.48
CA LYS A 83 -4.54 4.55 -12.63
C LYS A 83 -3.87 3.20 -12.33
N TRP A 84 -3.68 2.87 -11.05
CA TRP A 84 -2.98 1.66 -10.61
C TRP A 84 -3.91 0.51 -10.21
N GLN A 85 -5.22 0.65 -10.43
CA GLN A 85 -6.18 -0.42 -10.21
C GLN A 85 -6.01 -1.57 -11.24
N PRO A 86 -6.35 -2.82 -10.87
CA PRO A 86 -6.85 -3.23 -9.56
C PRO A 86 -5.74 -3.41 -8.52
N SER A 87 -4.55 -3.79 -8.95
CA SER A 87 -3.35 -3.94 -8.13
C SER A 87 -2.09 -3.57 -8.92
N CYS A 88 -1.03 -3.19 -8.20
CA CYS A 88 0.27 -2.84 -8.79
C CYS A 88 1.40 -3.12 -7.81
N ARG A 89 2.44 -3.85 -8.26
CA ARG A 89 3.55 -4.34 -7.41
C ARG A 89 3.06 -5.02 -6.11
N GLY A 90 1.95 -5.75 -6.19
CA GLY A 90 1.31 -6.41 -5.06
C GLY A 90 0.46 -5.51 -4.16
N VAL A 91 0.42 -4.19 -4.34
CA VAL A 91 -0.54 -3.34 -3.61
C VAL A 91 -1.94 -3.55 -4.19
N ARG A 92 -2.92 -3.91 -3.35
CA ARG A 92 -4.34 -4.02 -3.75
C ARG A 92 -5.00 -2.64 -3.76
N VAL A 93 -4.82 -1.92 -4.87
CA VAL A 93 -5.16 -0.49 -5.00
C VAL A 93 -6.68 -0.27 -4.96
N THR A 94 -7.47 -1.14 -5.56
CA THR A 94 -8.94 -1.02 -5.52
C THR A 94 -9.47 -1.08 -4.09
N GLU A 95 -8.91 -1.95 -3.27
CA GLU A 95 -9.27 -2.12 -1.87
C GLU A 95 -8.88 -0.91 -1.05
N LEU A 96 -7.65 -0.40 -1.23
CA LEU A 96 -7.21 0.84 -0.58
C LEU A 96 -8.14 2.01 -0.91
N LEU A 97 -8.55 2.14 -2.18
CA LEU A 97 -9.48 3.19 -2.62
C LEU A 97 -10.85 3.05 -1.97
N ARG A 98 -11.41 1.83 -1.94
CA ARG A 98 -12.70 1.54 -1.31
C ARG A 98 -12.68 1.80 0.20
N ASP A 99 -11.62 1.40 0.88
CA ASP A 99 -11.47 1.59 2.32
C ASP A 99 -11.33 3.10 2.64
N ALA A 100 -10.56 3.84 1.84
CA ALA A 100 -10.45 5.29 1.96
C ALA A 100 -11.77 6.03 1.68
N GLU A 101 -12.55 5.56 0.70
CA GLU A 101 -13.90 6.07 0.42
C GLU A 101 -14.83 5.86 1.62
N THR A 102 -14.88 4.65 2.17
CA THR A 102 -15.69 4.32 3.36
C THR A 102 -15.34 5.21 4.55
N VAL A 103 -14.05 5.46 4.78
CA VAL A 103 -13.58 6.39 5.83
C VAL A 103 -14.09 7.81 5.61
N ILE A 104 -14.06 8.29 4.37
CA ILE A 104 -14.43 9.68 4.05
C ILE A 104 -15.93 9.88 4.03
N GLU A 105 -16.71 8.89 3.60
CA GLU A 105 -18.17 8.89 3.74
C GLU A 105 -18.56 9.01 5.22
N ALA A 106 -18.01 8.14 6.08
CA ALA A 106 -18.28 8.18 7.52
C ALA A 106 -17.84 9.50 8.17
N LEU A 107 -16.69 10.06 7.74
CA LEU A 107 -16.25 11.37 8.20
C LEU A 107 -17.22 12.48 7.78
N THR A 108 -17.68 12.44 6.52
CA THR A 108 -18.60 13.44 5.95
C THR A 108 -19.97 13.38 6.64
N ASP A 109 -20.46 12.19 6.95
CA ASP A 109 -21.72 11.99 7.68
C ASP A 109 -21.70 12.56 9.10
N LEU A 110 -20.53 12.53 9.76
CA LEU A 110 -20.33 13.19 11.05
C LEU A 110 -20.29 14.71 10.89
N GLY A 111 -19.60 15.19 9.85
CA GLY A 111 -19.31 16.61 9.65
C GLY A 111 -18.21 17.14 10.61
N PRO A 112 -17.80 18.41 10.43
CA PRO A 112 -16.67 18.97 11.15
C PRO A 112 -16.88 19.07 12.67
N GLU A 113 -18.12 19.31 13.12
CA GLU A 113 -18.43 19.49 14.55
C GLU A 113 -18.36 18.18 15.35
N ARG A 114 -18.45 17.03 14.68
CA ARG A 114 -18.54 15.70 15.31
C ARG A 114 -17.40 14.77 14.92
N ILE A 115 -16.32 15.32 14.35
CA ILE A 115 -15.13 14.54 13.97
C ILE A 115 -14.51 13.78 15.14
N SER A 116 -14.64 14.28 16.37
CA SER A 116 -14.16 13.60 17.58
C SER A 116 -14.90 12.29 17.87
N GLU A 117 -16.08 12.07 17.27
CA GLU A 117 -16.87 10.84 17.34
C GLU A 117 -16.47 9.81 16.25
N PHE A 118 -15.50 10.14 15.38
CA PHE A 118 -15.08 9.26 14.29
C PHE A 118 -14.61 7.90 14.82
N ASN A 119 -15.09 6.82 14.22
CA ASN A 119 -14.74 5.44 14.60
C ASN A 119 -13.42 5.02 13.95
N PRO A 120 -12.30 4.90 14.71
CA PRO A 120 -11.00 4.56 14.14
C PRO A 120 -10.93 3.13 13.59
N ALA A 121 -11.87 2.24 13.94
CA ALA A 121 -11.92 0.88 13.41
C ALA A 121 -12.23 0.82 11.89
N LEU A 122 -12.63 1.96 11.30
CA LEU A 122 -12.78 2.10 9.85
C LEU A 122 -11.44 2.19 9.12
N PHE A 123 -10.33 2.48 9.80
CA PHE A 123 -9.00 2.39 9.20
C PHE A 123 -8.64 0.92 8.99
N ARG A 124 -8.84 0.44 7.76
CA ARG A 124 -8.52 -0.93 7.37
C ARG A 124 -7.04 -1.02 6.97
N PRO A 125 -6.38 -2.15 7.27
CA PRO A 125 -5.03 -2.40 6.76
C PRO A 125 -5.00 -2.40 5.23
N LEU A 126 -4.01 -1.72 4.65
CA LEU A 126 -3.65 -1.81 3.25
C LEU A 126 -3.17 -3.23 2.95
N GLN A 127 -3.83 -3.86 1.97
CA GLN A 127 -3.60 -5.25 1.62
C GLN A 127 -2.51 -5.41 0.55
N LEU A 128 -1.64 -6.40 0.77
CA LEU A 128 -0.64 -6.84 -0.19
C LEU A 128 -1.00 -8.23 -0.74
N GLU A 129 -0.81 -8.43 -2.04
CA GLU A 129 -0.79 -9.74 -2.68
C GLU A 129 0.54 -10.41 -2.37
N GLN A 130 0.51 -11.71 -2.06
CA GLN A 130 1.73 -12.47 -1.81
C GLN A 130 2.41 -12.77 -3.14
N HIS A 131 3.60 -12.22 -3.33
CA HIS A 131 4.44 -12.49 -4.49
C HIS A 131 5.75 -13.14 -4.03
N TYR A 132 6.05 -14.30 -4.58
CA TYR A 132 7.34 -14.95 -4.37
C TYR A 132 8.24 -14.63 -5.54
N TRP A 133 9.51 -14.36 -5.26
CA TRP A 133 10.44 -13.97 -6.29
C TRP A 133 11.72 -14.77 -6.19
N CYS A 134 12.16 -15.32 -7.33
CA CYS A 134 13.35 -16.12 -7.40
C CYS A 134 14.61 -15.27 -7.17
N ASP A 135 15.39 -15.62 -6.16
CA ASP A 135 16.71 -15.05 -5.85
C ASP A 135 17.74 -15.24 -6.98
N ARG A 136 17.62 -16.32 -7.75
CA ARG A 136 18.57 -16.66 -8.82
C ARG A 136 18.38 -15.86 -10.09
N CYS A 137 17.13 -15.64 -10.51
CA CYS A 137 16.85 -15.05 -11.82
C CYS A 137 15.82 -13.92 -11.80
N GLY A 138 15.32 -13.52 -10.62
CA GLY A 138 14.37 -12.42 -10.46
C GLY A 138 12.96 -12.69 -10.98
N ALA A 139 12.68 -13.90 -11.49
CA ALA A 139 11.35 -14.25 -11.98
C ALA A 139 10.37 -14.41 -10.82
N GLU A 140 9.15 -13.93 -11.01
CA GLU A 140 8.03 -14.21 -10.13
C GLU A 140 7.77 -15.73 -10.09
N MET A 141 7.50 -16.24 -8.89
CA MET A 141 7.23 -17.63 -8.60
C MET A 141 5.81 -17.75 -8.07
N PHE A 142 5.12 -18.80 -8.51
CA PHE A 142 3.74 -19.06 -8.10
C PHE A 142 3.73 -20.25 -7.15
N GLU A 143 2.99 -20.13 -6.05
CA GLU A 143 2.75 -21.23 -5.15
C GLU A 143 1.80 -22.25 -5.80
N HIS A 144 2.21 -23.51 -5.85
CA HIS A 144 1.32 -24.60 -6.27
C HIS A 144 1.52 -25.81 -5.37
N ASN A 145 0.51 -26.15 -4.55
CA ASN A 145 0.54 -27.27 -3.59
C ASN A 145 1.75 -27.22 -2.62
N CYS A 146 1.95 -26.09 -1.93
CA CYS A 146 3.08 -25.84 -1.02
C CYS A 146 4.49 -25.94 -1.65
N LYS A 147 4.58 -25.86 -2.98
CA LYS A 147 5.87 -25.84 -3.69
C LYS A 147 5.96 -24.56 -4.48
N ILE A 148 6.98 -23.75 -4.18
CA ILE A 148 7.28 -22.54 -4.93
C ILE A 148 8.42 -22.89 -5.88
N VAL A 149 8.10 -23.00 -7.17
CA VAL A 149 9.06 -23.37 -8.21
C VAL A 149 9.20 -22.22 -9.20
N CYS A 150 10.44 -21.80 -9.43
CA CYS A 150 10.71 -20.74 -10.38
C CYS A 150 10.45 -21.27 -11.80
N PRO A 151 9.54 -20.67 -12.58
CA PRO A 151 9.21 -21.16 -13.91
C PRO A 151 10.36 -20.98 -14.91
N ASN A 152 11.32 -20.09 -14.62
CA ASN A 152 12.42 -19.77 -15.51
C ASN A 152 13.66 -20.64 -15.28
N CYS A 153 14.09 -20.85 -14.03
CA CYS A 153 15.34 -21.56 -13.72
C CYS A 153 15.15 -22.84 -12.91
N GLY A 154 13.91 -23.19 -12.52
CA GLY A 154 13.62 -24.39 -11.75
C GLY A 154 14.07 -24.36 -10.29
N ASN A 155 14.54 -23.21 -9.78
CA ASN A 155 14.86 -23.04 -8.37
C ASN A 155 13.62 -23.31 -7.49
N ARG A 156 13.80 -23.90 -6.31
CA ARG A 156 12.71 -24.34 -5.44
C ARG A 156 12.94 -23.89 -4.01
N PHE A 157 11.87 -23.49 -3.34
CA PHE A 157 11.81 -23.31 -1.89
C PHE A 157 10.57 -24.05 -1.37
N ASP A 158 10.69 -24.63 -0.17
CA ASP A 158 9.57 -25.29 0.51
C ASP A 158 8.89 -24.32 1.48
N CYS A 159 7.61 -24.55 1.79
CA CYS A 159 6.87 -23.76 2.78
C CYS A 159 7.55 -23.74 4.16
N SER A 160 8.39 -24.73 4.49
CA SER A 160 9.19 -24.76 5.72
C SER A 160 10.37 -23.78 5.72
N ASP A 161 10.81 -23.31 4.55
CA ASP A 161 11.81 -22.26 4.42
C ASP A 161 11.18 -20.86 4.60
N LEU A 162 9.84 -20.76 4.51
CA LEU A 162 9.04 -19.56 4.78
C LEU A 162 8.76 -19.41 6.27
N ASN A 163 9.75 -19.59 7.15
CA ASN A 163 9.61 -19.22 8.56
C ASN A 163 9.60 -17.68 8.72
N ILE A 164 8.69 -17.02 8.00
CA ILE A 164 8.17 -15.69 8.27
C ILE A 164 7.22 -15.87 9.44
N HIS A 165 7.76 -15.63 10.63
CA HIS A 165 6.99 -15.43 11.85
C HIS A 165 5.90 -14.39 11.59
N PHE A 166 4.66 -14.85 11.51
CA PHE A 166 3.49 -14.04 11.82
C PHE A 166 3.03 -14.46 13.21
N ASP A 167 3.61 -13.83 14.22
CA ASP A 167 2.98 -13.72 15.55
C ASP A 167 2.08 -12.47 15.56
#